data_AF-A0A2T1GDG7-F1
#
_entry.id   AF-A0A2T1GDG7-F1
#
_cell.length_a   1.000
_cell.length_b   1.000
_cell.length_c   1.000
_cell.angle_alpha   90.00
_cell.angle_beta   90.00
_cell.angle_gamma   90.00
#
_symmetry.space_group_name_H-M   'P 1'
#
loop_
_entity.id
_entity.type
_entity.pdbx_description
1 polymer ?
#
loop_
_entity_poly.entity_id
_entity_poly.type
_entity_poly.pdbx_seq_one_letter_code
_entity_poly.pdbx_strand_id
1 'polypeptide(L)'
;MSTWRCVKQCGACCNLDPSDRPDLEEYLPPEQLAIYMSMVGADGWCINLDRDTRTCQIYEDRPSFCRVQEDTFVAMFGIEPEDLNDFAIACCREQIEGVYGERSLEAIRFDTELGIFL
;
A
#
# COMPACT_ATOMS: atom_id res chain seq x y z
N MET A 1 -7.59 -17.31 9.36
CA MET A 1 -6.83 -16.23 8.74
C MET A 1 -7.79 -15.45 7.86
N SER A 2 -7.78 -14.13 7.95
CA SER A 2 -8.61 -13.28 7.09
C SER A 2 -7.98 -13.21 5.70
N THR A 3 -8.80 -13.15 4.65
CA THR A 3 -8.30 -12.96 3.29
C THR A 3 -8.12 -11.46 3.04
N TRP A 4 -6.89 -11.06 2.71
CA TRP A 4 -6.58 -9.67 2.39
C TRP A 4 -7.41 -9.20 1.20
N ARG A 5 -7.87 -7.95 1.27
CA ARG A 5 -8.41 -7.22 0.13
C ARG A 5 -8.20 -5.72 0.28
N CYS A 6 -7.99 -5.04 -0.84
CA CYS A 6 -7.99 -3.57 -0.88
C CYS A 6 -9.39 -3.03 -0.55
N VAL A 7 -9.47 -2.03 0.32
CA VAL A 7 -10.75 -1.41 0.73
C VAL A 7 -10.96 -0.05 0.08
N LYS A 8 -12.20 0.23 -0.31
CA LYS A 8 -12.55 1.46 -1.02
C LYS A 8 -12.42 2.70 -0.14
N GLN A 9 -11.99 3.78 -0.78
CA GLN A 9 -11.72 5.09 -0.19
C GLN A 9 -10.68 5.08 0.94
N CYS A 10 -9.75 4.13 0.96
CA CYS A 10 -8.60 4.17 1.85
C CYS A 10 -7.55 5.13 1.29
N GLY A 11 -6.82 4.73 0.24
CA GLY A 11 -5.79 5.57 -0.39
C GLY A 11 -4.46 5.66 0.37
N ALA A 12 -4.32 5.05 1.55
CA ALA A 12 -3.10 5.13 2.37
C ALA A 12 -1.83 4.65 1.64
N CYS A 13 -1.95 3.63 0.79
CA CYS A 13 -0.83 3.11 -0.01
C CYS A 13 -0.27 4.12 -1.02
N CYS A 14 -1.01 5.20 -1.31
CA CYS A 14 -0.58 6.29 -2.20
C CYS A 14 0.13 7.42 -1.44
N ASN A 15 0.28 7.35 -0.11
CA ASN A 15 1.27 8.17 0.58
C ASN A 15 2.65 7.50 0.37
N LEU A 16 3.47 8.12 -0.47
CA LEU A 16 4.72 7.59 -1.00
C LEU A 16 5.92 8.42 -0.51
N ASP A 17 5.81 9.09 0.64
CA ASP A 17 6.88 9.97 1.11
C ASP A 17 8.16 9.14 1.36
N PRO A 18 9.27 9.41 0.63
CA PRO A 18 10.50 8.68 0.82
C PRO A 18 11.11 8.88 2.22
N SER A 19 10.79 9.97 2.93
CA SER A 19 11.30 10.15 4.29
C SER A 19 10.76 9.12 5.27
N ASP A 20 9.56 8.60 4.99
CA ASP A 20 8.91 7.57 5.80
C ASP A 20 9.36 6.14 5.38
N ARG A 21 10.17 6.04 4.31
CA ARG A 21 10.61 4.76 3.73
C ARG A 21 12.10 4.80 3.37
N PRO A 22 13.01 4.92 4.35
CA PRO A 22 14.45 5.05 4.11
C PRO A 22 15.05 3.84 3.36
N ASP A 23 14.41 2.66 3.46
CA ASP A 23 14.93 1.40 2.95
C ASP A 23 14.39 1.03 1.57
N LEU A 24 13.78 1.97 0.82
CA LEU A 24 13.23 1.73 -0.54
C LEU A 24 14.22 1.05 -1.49
N GLU A 25 15.50 1.42 -1.39
CA GLU A 25 16.59 0.87 -2.21
C GLU A 25 16.89 -0.60 -1.91
N GLU A 26 16.46 -1.12 -0.76
CA GLU A 26 16.70 -2.52 -0.37
C GLU A 26 15.75 -3.50 -1.07
N TYR A 27 14.54 -3.04 -1.44
CA TYR A 27 13.49 -3.90 -1.99
C TYR A 27 12.91 -3.43 -3.33
N LEU A 28 13.32 -2.26 -3.84
CA LEU A 28 13.02 -1.84 -5.22
C LEU A 28 14.30 -1.80 -6.06
N PRO A 29 14.34 -2.51 -7.21
CA PRO A 29 15.46 -2.37 -8.13
C PRO A 29 15.50 -0.95 -8.73
N PRO A 30 16.67 -0.47 -9.19
CA PRO A 30 16.87 0.92 -9.60
C PRO A 30 15.84 1.46 -10.61
N GLU A 31 15.41 0.62 -11.56
CA GLU A 31 14.39 0.97 -12.55
C GLU A 31 13.00 1.18 -11.92
N GLN A 32 12.61 0.38 -10.93
CA GLN A 32 11.35 0.54 -10.22
C GLN A 32 11.42 1.70 -9.22
N LEU A 33 12.57 1.92 -8.60
CA LEU A 33 12.80 3.07 -7.74
C LEU A 33 12.68 4.40 -8.50
N ALA A 34 13.22 4.47 -9.72
CA ALA A 34 13.06 5.64 -10.58
C ALA A 34 11.58 5.91 -10.91
N ILE A 35 10.81 4.85 -11.19
CA ILE A 35 9.36 4.96 -11.42
C ILE A 35 8.65 5.43 -10.14
N TYR A 36 8.95 4.83 -8.99
CA TYR A 36 8.41 5.22 -7.69
C TYR A 36 8.62 6.72 -7.45
N MET A 37 9.86 7.20 -7.56
CA MET A 37 10.21 8.60 -7.33
C MET A 37 9.53 9.55 -8.33
N SER A 38 9.32 9.12 -9.58
CA SER A 38 8.60 9.92 -10.57
C SER A 38 7.11 10.11 -10.24
N MET A 39 6.56 9.24 -9.40
CA MET A 39 5.16 9.29 -8.96
C MET A 39 4.98 10.10 -7.67
N VAL A 40 6.04 10.41 -6.92
CA VAL A 40 5.96 11.17 -5.66
C VAL A 40 5.74 12.66 -5.94
N GLY A 41 4.62 13.19 -5.47
CA GLY A 41 4.31 14.63 -5.49
C GLY A 41 5.10 15.40 -4.45
N ALA A 42 5.10 16.73 -4.55
CA ALA A 42 5.82 17.61 -3.62
C ALA A 42 5.34 17.50 -2.16
N ASP A 43 4.17 16.92 -1.93
CA ASP A 43 3.57 16.66 -0.63
C ASP A 43 3.74 15.21 -0.15
N GLY A 44 4.58 14.42 -0.81
CA GLY A 44 4.84 13.01 -0.49
C GLY A 44 3.80 12.04 -1.04
N TRP A 45 2.71 12.51 -1.65
CA TRP A 45 1.66 11.64 -2.17
C TRP A 45 1.80 11.35 -3.65
N CYS A 46 1.31 10.19 -4.08
CA CYS A 46 1.28 9.80 -5.48
C CYS A 46 0.51 10.82 -6.33
N ILE A 47 1.12 11.32 -7.41
CA ILE A 47 0.52 12.26 -8.36
C ILE A 47 -0.71 11.70 -9.09
N ASN A 48 -0.89 10.38 -9.10
CA ASN A 48 -2.01 9.69 -9.74
C ASN A 48 -3.16 9.39 -8.77
N LEU A 49 -3.09 9.86 -7.51
CA LEU A 49 -4.18 9.71 -6.55
C LEU A 49 -5.24 10.78 -6.81
N ASP A 50 -6.45 10.36 -7.16
CA ASP A 50 -7.63 11.20 -7.07
C ASP A 50 -7.96 11.43 -5.58
N ARG A 51 -7.85 12.68 -5.12
CA ARG A 51 -8.02 13.04 -3.70
C ARG A 51 -9.46 13.01 -3.22
N ASP A 52 -10.42 13.22 -4.13
CA ASP A 52 -11.83 13.27 -3.79
C ASP A 52 -12.39 11.85 -3.65
N THR A 53 -12.06 10.97 -4.59
CA THR A 53 -12.54 9.59 -4.59
C THR A 53 -11.61 8.62 -3.86
N ARG A 54 -10.35 9.03 -3.62
CA ARG A 54 -9.27 8.21 -3.07
C ARG A 54 -9.04 6.95 -3.90
N THR A 55 -9.03 7.14 -5.22
CA THR A 55 -8.78 6.08 -6.20
C THR A 55 -7.56 6.41 -7.04
N CYS A 56 -6.92 5.38 -7.60
CA CYS A 56 -5.78 5.58 -8.49
C CYS A 56 -6.29 5.81 -9.91
N GLN A 57 -5.85 6.91 -10.53
CA GLN A 57 -6.27 7.28 -11.88
C GLN A 57 -5.65 6.38 -12.97
N ILE A 58 -4.57 5.67 -12.64
CA ILE A 58 -3.89 4.72 -13.52
C ILE A 58 -4.07 3.27 -13.04
N TYR A 59 -5.25 2.92 -12.53
CA TYR A 59 -5.47 1.62 -11.85
C TYR A 59 -5.02 0.41 -12.68
N GLU A 60 -5.36 0.38 -13.97
CA GLU A 60 -4.98 -0.69 -14.90
C GLU A 60 -3.48 -0.69 -15.22
N ASP A 61 -2.83 0.48 -15.21
CA ASP A 61 -1.43 0.68 -15.56
C ASP A 61 -0.50 0.79 -14.34
N ARG A 62 -0.99 0.43 -13.15
CA ARG A 62 -0.18 0.49 -11.91
C ARG A 62 1.12 -0.30 -12.07
N PRO A 63 2.27 0.26 -11.64
CA PRO A 63 3.51 -0.48 -11.49
C PRO A 63 3.33 -1.69 -10.57
N SER A 64 4.19 -2.69 -10.72
CA SER A 64 4.19 -3.91 -9.90
C SER A 64 4.17 -3.59 -8.40
N PHE A 65 5.06 -2.73 -7.92
CA PHE A 65 5.13 -2.36 -6.49
C PHE A 65 3.86 -1.69 -5.92
N CYS A 66 2.93 -1.23 -6.77
CA CYS A 66 1.63 -0.71 -6.35
C CYS A 66 0.53 -1.80 -6.28
N ARG A 67 0.87 -3.06 -6.59
CA ARG A 67 -0.06 -4.19 -6.61
C ARG A 67 0.25 -5.12 -5.46
N VAL A 68 -0.77 -5.40 -4.64
CA VAL A 68 -0.69 -6.43 -3.61
C VAL A 68 -1.12 -7.74 -4.24
N GLN A 69 -0.14 -8.44 -4.79
CA GLN A 69 -0.27 -9.72 -5.49
C GLN A 69 0.89 -10.62 -5.08
N GLU A 70 0.67 -11.94 -5.18
CA GLU A 70 1.67 -12.96 -4.79
C GLU A 70 3.02 -12.72 -5.47
N ASP A 71 3.04 -12.57 -6.79
CA ASP A 71 4.25 -12.38 -7.58
C ASP A 71 5.07 -11.17 -7.12
N THR A 72 4.40 -10.06 -6.82
CA THR A 72 5.00 -8.80 -6.41
C THR A 72 5.59 -8.92 -5.01
N PHE A 73 4.82 -9.46 -4.06
CA PHE A 73 5.24 -9.54 -2.66
C PHE A 73 6.32 -10.60 -2.44
N VAL A 74 6.26 -11.72 -3.18
CA VAL A 74 7.35 -12.70 -3.22
C VAL A 74 8.62 -12.04 -3.76
N ALA A 75 8.53 -11.27 -4.85
CA ALA A 75 9.70 -10.61 -5.43
C ALA A 75 10.30 -9.51 -4.54
N MET A 76 9.47 -8.74 -3.84
CA MET A 76 9.91 -7.61 -3.00
C MET A 76 10.36 -8.05 -1.61
N PHE A 77 9.68 -9.01 -1.00
CA PHE A 77 9.85 -9.33 0.43
C PHE A 77 10.28 -10.78 0.69
N GLY A 78 10.30 -11.64 -0.35
CA GLY A 78 10.70 -13.04 -0.20
C GLY A 78 9.78 -13.87 0.70
N ILE A 79 8.52 -13.47 0.86
CA ILE A 79 7.53 -14.19 1.66
C ILE A 79 7.00 -15.42 0.90
N GLU A 80 6.56 -16.44 1.63
CA GLU A 80 5.86 -17.58 1.03
C GLU A 80 4.42 -17.20 0.64
N PRO A 81 3.85 -17.78 -0.44
CA PRO A 81 2.49 -17.45 -0.88
C PRO A 81 1.41 -17.66 0.19
N GLU A 82 1.60 -18.65 1.07
CA GLU A 82 0.71 -18.95 2.20
C GLU A 82 0.66 -17.84 3.26
N ASP A 83 1.74 -17.05 3.39
CA ASP A 83 1.85 -15.94 4.34
C ASP A 83 1.34 -14.61 3.76
N LEU A 84 1.03 -14.55 2.46
CA LEU A 84 0.66 -13.30 1.77
C LEU A 84 -0.47 -12.56 2.47
N ASN A 85 -1.52 -13.26 2.87
CA ASN A 85 -2.70 -12.61 3.46
C ASN A 85 -2.34 -11.91 4.77
N ASP A 86 -1.68 -12.61 5.69
CA ASP A 86 -1.33 -12.05 6.99
C ASP A 86 -0.30 -10.93 6.86
N PHE A 87 0.70 -11.11 5.97
CA PHE A 87 1.71 -10.07 5.69
C PHE A 87 1.09 -8.82 5.06
N ALA A 88 0.26 -8.98 4.01
CA ALA A 88 -0.40 -7.86 3.35
C ALA A 88 -1.38 -7.13 4.27
N ILE A 89 -2.06 -7.85 5.18
CA ILE A 89 -2.92 -7.26 6.21
C ILE A 89 -2.09 -6.41 7.17
N ALA A 90 -0.97 -6.94 7.66
CA ALA A 90 -0.07 -6.21 8.55
C ALA A 90 0.47 -4.94 7.89
N CYS A 91 1.02 -5.03 6.67
CA CYS A 91 1.54 -3.87 5.94
C CYS A 91 0.47 -2.81 5.67
N CYS A 92 -0.74 -3.23 5.26
CA CYS A 92 -1.82 -2.29 4.99
C CYS A 92 -2.30 -1.62 6.28
N ARG A 93 -2.40 -2.36 7.39
CA ARG A 93 -2.79 -1.79 8.68
C ARG A 93 -1.77 -0.76 9.15
N GLU A 94 -0.49 -1.12 9.21
CA GLU A 94 0.59 -0.21 9.61
C GLU A 94 0.58 1.08 8.76
N GLN A 95 0.44 0.95 7.43
CA GLN A 95 0.38 2.11 6.55
C GLN A 95 -0.87 2.97 6.78
N ILE A 96 -2.03 2.36 7.01
CA ILE A 96 -3.28 3.10 7.30
C ILE A 96 -3.15 3.85 8.63
N GLU A 97 -2.60 3.20 9.65
CA GLU A 97 -2.40 3.79 10.97
C GLU A 97 -1.39 4.94 10.94
N GLY A 98 -0.28 4.79 10.21
CA GLY A 98 0.71 5.85 10.03
C GLY A 98 0.15 7.08 9.32
N VAL A 99 -0.72 6.88 8.33
CA VAL A 99 -1.27 7.98 7.52
C VAL A 99 -2.48 8.65 8.16
N TYR A 100 -3.41 7.87 8.73
CA TYR A 100 -4.71 8.37 9.21
C TYR A 100 -4.91 8.23 10.72
N GLY A 101 -4.09 7.42 11.40
CA GLY A 101 -4.21 7.08 12.81
C GLY A 101 -4.98 5.77 13.06
N GLU A 102 -4.66 5.13 14.19
CA GLU A 102 -5.23 3.83 14.64
C GLU A 102 -6.76 3.81 14.70
N ARG A 103 -7.38 4.93 15.06
CA ARG A 103 -8.85 5.05 15.21
C ARG A 103 -9.53 5.75 14.05
N SER A 104 -8.86 5.83 12.91
CA SER A 104 -9.40 6.44 11.69
C SER A 104 -10.57 5.64 11.12
N LEU A 105 -11.39 6.29 10.30
CA LEU A 105 -12.50 5.60 9.61
C LEU A 105 -11.96 4.56 8.61
N GLU A 106 -10.76 4.81 8.08
CA GLU A 106 -10.02 3.96 7.17
C GLU A 106 -9.55 2.68 7.88
N ALA A 107 -8.98 2.79 9.07
CA ALA A 107 -8.56 1.65 9.90
C ALA A 107 -9.78 0.79 10.29
N ILE A 108 -10.82 1.43 10.83
CA ILE A 108 -12.06 0.73 11.23
C ILE A 108 -12.69 0.01 10.04
N ARG A 109 -12.75 0.66 8.87
CA ARG A 109 -13.31 0.04 7.66
C ARG A 109 -12.46 -1.13 7.17
N PHE A 110 -11.13 -0.99 7.20
CA PHE A 110 -10.22 -2.06 6.80
C PHE A 110 -10.47 -3.31 7.64
N ASP A 111 -10.48 -3.18 8.96
CA ASP A 111 -10.73 -4.28 9.89
C ASP A 111 -12.12 -4.89 9.72
N THR A 112 -13.15 -4.04 9.55
CA THR A 112 -14.54 -4.48 9.33
C THR A 112 -14.67 -5.30 8.05
N GLU A 113 -14.09 -4.83 6.95
CA GLU A 113 -14.13 -5.53 5.66
C GLU A 113 -13.43 -6.89 5.75
N LEU A 114 -12.33 -6.98 6.50
CA LEU A 114 -11.59 -8.23 6.69
C LEU A 114 -12.17 -9.14 7.78
N GLY A 115 -13.24 -8.73 8.45
CA GLY A 115 -13.84 -9.46 9.56
C GLY A 115 -12.90 -9.60 10.76
N ILE A 116 -11.94 -8.68 10.91
CA ILE A 116 -11.00 -8.63 12.01
C ILE A 116 -11.67 -7.81 13.12
N PHE A 117 -12.55 -8.45 13.87
CA PHE A 117 -13.17 -7.82 15.03
C PHE A 117 -12.24 -7.97 16.24
N LEU A 118 -11.97 -6.85 16.92
CA LEU A 118 -11.40 -6.83 18.28
C LEU A 118 -12.41 -7.37 19.30
#